data_AF-L7F1G9-F1
#
_entry.id   AF-L7F1G9-F1
#
_cell.length_a   1.000
_cell.length_b   1.000
_cell.length_c   1.000
_cell.angle_alpha   90.00
_cell.angle_beta   90.00
_cell.angle_gamma   90.00
#
_symmetry.space_group_name_H-M   'P 1'
#
loop_
_entity.id
_entity.type
_entity.pdbx_description
1 polymer ?
#
loop_
_entity_poly.entity_id
_entity_poly.type
_entity_poly.pdbx_seq_one_letter_code
_entity_poly.pdbx_strand_id
1 'polypeptide(L)'
;MEPEDFSLEYVDARGELHEGPLGVMWSTRFEAAGQVRAFPSYREQRNFPGWYWAATSGELMGFESWVELGHLMRLDSEPDETPGRAHVHGQRDRPSGTAADPAQPA
;
A
#
# COMPACT_ATOMS: atom_id res chain seq x y z
N MET A 1 -18.60 4.63 -0.75
CA MET A 1 -17.95 3.39 -1.21
C MET A 1 -17.53 2.74 0.07
N GLU A 2 -18.29 1.75 0.48
CA GLU A 2 -18.18 1.17 1.81
C GLU A 2 -17.10 0.09 1.78
N PRO A 3 -16.38 -0.16 2.89
CA PRO A 3 -15.39 -1.24 2.95
C PRO A 3 -15.97 -2.64 2.68
N GLU A 4 -17.30 -2.76 2.75
CA GLU A 4 -18.06 -3.96 2.40
C GLU A 4 -18.13 -4.20 0.89
N ASP A 5 -17.89 -3.16 0.08
CA ASP A 5 -17.85 -3.23 -1.39
C ASP A 5 -16.53 -3.83 -1.91
N PHE A 6 -15.56 -4.08 -1.03
CA PHE A 6 -14.22 -4.59 -1.38
C PHE A 6 -13.98 -5.96 -0.77
N SER A 7 -13.40 -6.87 -1.55
CA SER A 7 -12.84 -8.13 -1.06
C SER A 7 -11.33 -8.04 -0.85
N LEU A 8 -10.82 -8.84 0.08
CA LEU A 8 -9.41 -9.03 0.37
C LEU A 8 -9.09 -10.53 0.29
N GLU A 9 -7.91 -10.83 -0.25
CA GLU A 9 -7.33 -12.16 -0.23
C GLU A 9 -5.92 -12.10 0.38
N TYR A 10 -5.56 -13.06 1.22
CA TYR A 10 -4.20 -13.24 1.73
C TYR A 10 -3.90 -14.71 2.04
N VAL A 11 -2.62 -15.05 2.09
CA VAL A 11 -2.15 -16.35 2.58
C VAL A 11 -1.62 -16.17 3.99
N ASP A 12 -2.09 -16.95 4.96
CA ASP A 12 -1.56 -16.86 6.32
C ASP A 12 -0.20 -17.58 6.48
N ALA A 13 0.35 -17.54 7.70
CA ALA A 13 1.62 -18.21 8.02
C ALA A 13 1.59 -19.75 7.85
N ARG A 14 0.42 -20.37 7.70
CA ARG A 14 0.26 -21.81 7.44
C ARG A 14 0.13 -22.13 5.95
N GLY A 15 0.10 -21.10 5.10
CA GLY A 15 -0.16 -21.28 3.67
C GLY A 15 -1.65 -21.37 3.35
N GLU A 16 -2.55 -21.07 4.29
CA GLU A 16 -3.99 -21.15 4.07
C GLU A 16 -4.46 -19.85 3.39
N LEU A 17 -5.21 -20.00 2.29
CA LEU A 17 -5.83 -18.87 1.59
C LEU A 17 -7.07 -18.41 2.37
N HIS A 18 -7.10 -17.12 2.69
CA HIS A 18 -8.25 -16.44 3.28
C HIS A 18 -8.81 -15.45 2.26
N GLU A 19 -10.13 -15.45 2.07
CA GLU A 19 -10.87 -14.55 1.18
C GLU A 19 -12.15 -14.05 1.88
N GLY A 20 -12.50 -12.78 1.68
CA GLY A 20 -13.71 -12.20 2.24
C GLY A 20 -13.76 -10.67 2.19
N PRO A 21 -14.80 -10.05 2.77
CA PRO A 21 -14.95 -8.60 2.77
C PRO A 21 -13.84 -7.90 3.55
N LEU A 22 -13.32 -6.79 3.00
CA LEU A 22 -12.26 -6.00 3.61
C LEU A 22 -12.65 -5.56 5.04
N GLY A 23 -13.90 -5.14 5.24
CA GLY A 23 -14.40 -4.73 6.56
C GLY A 23 -14.31 -5.82 7.65
N VAL A 24 -14.34 -7.09 7.26
CA VAL A 24 -14.20 -8.24 8.19
C VAL A 24 -12.74 -8.59 8.41
N MET A 25 -11.92 -8.50 7.37
CA MET A 25 -10.54 -9.01 7.38
C MET A 25 -9.50 -7.95 7.74
N TRP A 26 -9.90 -6.68 7.83
CA TRP A 26 -9.01 -5.54 8.08
C TRP A 26 -8.16 -5.66 9.36
N SER A 27 -8.65 -6.38 10.38
CA SER A 27 -7.92 -6.53 11.65
C SER A 27 -6.72 -7.47 11.57
N THR A 28 -6.58 -8.25 10.50
CA THR A 28 -5.39 -9.07 10.28
C THR A 28 -4.20 -8.14 10.11
N ARG A 29 -3.15 -8.38 10.91
CA ARG A 29 -1.92 -7.59 10.81
C ARG A 29 -1.26 -7.80 9.46
N PHE A 30 -0.71 -6.74 8.89
CA PHE A 30 -0.12 -6.76 7.55
C PHE A 30 1.01 -7.79 7.46
N GLU A 31 1.86 -7.89 8.48
CA GLU A 31 2.94 -8.87 8.55
C GLU A 31 2.47 -10.33 8.65
N ALA A 32 1.22 -10.58 9.07
CA ALA A 32 0.64 -11.91 9.10
C ALA A 32 -0.12 -12.28 7.82
N ALA A 33 -0.25 -11.33 6.87
CA ALA A 33 -0.99 -11.48 5.63
C ALA A 33 -0.02 -11.58 4.43
N GLY A 34 0.31 -12.82 4.06
CA GLY A 34 1.12 -13.14 2.90
C GLY A 34 0.41 -12.88 1.57
N GLN A 35 1.21 -12.72 0.52
CA GLN A 35 0.72 -12.43 -0.82
C GLN A 35 0.14 -13.68 -1.49
N VAL A 36 -1.03 -13.54 -2.13
CA VAL A 36 -1.69 -14.65 -2.86
C VAL A 36 -1.14 -14.89 -4.25
N ARG A 37 -0.39 -13.92 -4.80
CA ARG A 37 0.20 -14.00 -6.14
C ARG A 37 1.72 -13.86 -6.09
N ALA A 38 2.37 -14.58 -7.01
CA ALA A 38 3.77 -14.32 -7.32
C ALA A 38 3.90 -13.03 -8.14
N PHE A 39 5.01 -12.31 -7.95
CA PHE A 39 5.39 -11.12 -8.72
C PHE A 39 6.65 -11.43 -9.54
N PRO A 40 6.52 -11.98 -10.77
CA PRO A 40 7.67 -12.34 -11.58
C PRO A 40 8.41 -11.09 -12.05
N SER A 41 9.75 -11.18 -12.09
CA SER A 41 10.61 -10.15 -12.69
C SER A 41 10.99 -10.55 -14.12
N TYR A 42 10.80 -9.65 -15.07
CA TYR A 42 11.18 -9.85 -16.47
C TYR A 42 11.59 -8.52 -17.15
N ARG A 43 12.28 -8.63 -18.29
CA ARG A 43 12.79 -7.45 -19.02
C ARG A 43 11.62 -6.57 -19.51
N GLU A 44 11.82 -5.25 -19.48
CA GLU A 44 10.85 -4.23 -19.94
C GLU A 44 9.57 -4.12 -19.09
N GLN A 45 9.56 -4.75 -17.93
CA GLN A 45 8.46 -4.61 -16.98
C GLN A 45 8.34 -3.14 -16.53
N ARG A 46 7.11 -2.62 -16.54
CA ARG A 46 6.81 -1.21 -16.22
C ARG A 46 6.66 -0.93 -14.73
N ASN A 47 6.39 -1.98 -13.95
CA ASN A 47 6.38 -1.91 -12.50
C ASN A 47 7.76 -2.34 -11.97
N PHE A 48 8.00 -2.14 -10.67
CA PHE A 48 9.29 -2.41 -10.05
C PHE A 48 9.07 -3.37 -8.88
N PRO A 49 9.01 -4.68 -9.15
CA PRO A 49 8.75 -5.66 -8.12
C PRO A 49 10.04 -6.09 -7.41
N GLY A 50 9.94 -6.47 -6.14
CA GLY A 50 11.09 -6.91 -5.35
C GLY A 50 10.72 -7.32 -3.93
N TRP A 51 11.76 -7.57 -3.13
CA TRP A 51 11.65 -7.93 -1.72
C TRP A 51 12.26 -6.83 -0.85
N TYR A 52 11.60 -6.52 0.26
CA TYR A 52 12.07 -5.62 1.30
C TYR A 52 12.14 -6.37 2.63
N TRP A 53 13.26 -6.26 3.33
CA TRP A 53 13.38 -6.78 4.69
C TRP A 53 12.85 -5.74 5.66
N ALA A 54 11.71 -6.01 6.30
CA ALA A 54 11.13 -5.16 7.32
C ALA A 54 11.74 -5.49 8.68
N ALA A 55 12.48 -4.55 9.27
CA ALA A 55 13.12 -4.72 10.57
C ALA A 55 12.10 -4.83 11.71
N THR A 56 10.94 -4.20 11.57
CA THR A 56 9.85 -4.20 12.57
C THR A 56 9.15 -5.55 12.70
N SER A 57 8.99 -6.29 11.60
CA SER A 57 8.43 -7.66 11.61
C SER A 57 9.50 -8.76 11.59
N GLY A 58 10.72 -8.45 11.13
CA GLY A 58 11.78 -9.43 10.94
C GLY A 58 11.53 -10.37 9.75
N GLU A 59 10.83 -9.91 8.72
CA GLU A 59 10.37 -10.72 7.59
C GLU A 59 10.60 -10.05 6.23
N LEU A 60 10.55 -10.86 5.16
CA LEU A 60 10.58 -10.39 3.77
C LEU A 60 9.16 -10.04 3.30
N MET A 61 8.95 -8.78 2.95
CA MET A 61 7.72 -8.29 2.33
C MET A 61 7.94 -8.06 0.84
N GLY A 62 7.02 -8.55 0.02
CA GLY A 62 7.03 -8.32 -1.42
C GLY A 62 6.37 -6.97 -1.75
N PHE A 63 6.90 -6.30 -2.76
CA PHE A 63 6.29 -5.11 -3.35
C PHE A 63 6.30 -5.26 -4.87
N GLU A 64 5.35 -4.64 -5.55
CA GLU A 64 5.23 -4.64 -7.00
C GLU A 64 5.51 -3.27 -7.63
N SER A 65 5.64 -2.22 -6.80
CA SER A 65 5.85 -0.86 -7.26
C SER A 65 6.76 -0.05 -6.33
N TRP A 66 7.39 1.00 -6.89
CA TRP A 66 8.12 2.01 -6.11
C TRP A 66 7.24 2.71 -5.06
N VAL A 67 5.95 2.86 -5.35
CA VAL A 67 4.98 3.46 -4.43
C VAL A 67 4.80 2.56 -3.20
N GLU A 68 4.59 1.26 -3.41
CA GLU A 68 4.50 0.28 -2.32
C GLU A 68 5.79 0.21 -1.51
N LEU A 69 6.97 0.18 -2.16
CA LEU A 69 8.25 0.20 -1.45
C LEU A 69 8.38 1.44 -0.55
N GLY A 70 7.95 2.62 -1.03
CA GLY A 70 7.94 3.84 -0.22
C GLY A 70 7.05 3.74 1.02
N HIS A 71 5.91 3.06 0.92
CA HIS A 71 5.02 2.81 2.06
C HIS A 71 5.62 1.80 3.05
N LEU A 72 6.21 0.71 2.56
CA LEU A 72 6.89 -0.28 3.40
C LEU A 72 8.02 0.36 4.21
N MET A 73 8.89 1.13 3.56
CA MET A 73 10.00 1.83 4.24
C MET A 73 9.51 2.82 5.29
N ARG A 74 8.38 3.49 5.05
CA ARG A 74 7.79 4.41 6.01
C ARG A 74 7.25 3.66 7.24
N LEU A 75 6.49 2.57 7.03
CA LEU A 75 5.94 1.76 8.11
C LEU A 75 7.05 1.12 8.95
N ASP A 76 8.16 0.72 8.33
CA ASP A 76 9.28 0.10 9.03
C ASP A 76 10.12 1.12 9.83
N SER A 77 10.04 2.41 9.49
CA SER A 77 10.80 3.47 10.17
C SER A 77 10.10 4.04 11.42
N GLU A 78 8.78 3.89 11.56
CA GLU A 78 7.98 4.53 12.61
C GLU A 78 7.23 3.45 13.44
N PRO A 79 7.91 2.74 14.35
CA PRO A 79 7.36 1.55 15.01
C PRO A 79 6.18 1.82 15.97
N ASP A 80 5.90 3.09 16.28
CA ASP A 80 4.81 3.51 17.18
C ASP A 80 3.55 4.00 16.41
N GLU A 81 3.60 4.04 15.07
CA GLU A 81 2.38 4.05 14.28
C GLU A 81 1.76 2.65 14.36
N THR A 82 0.67 2.51 15.11
CA THR A 82 -0.04 1.22 15.27
C THR A 82 -0.22 0.52 13.91
N PRO A 83 0.32 -0.70 13.71
CA PRO A 83 0.11 -1.45 12.49
C PRO A 83 -1.39 -1.71 12.33
N GLY A 84 -1.99 -1.24 11.23
CA GLY A 84 -3.42 -1.41 10.95
C GLY A 84 -4.21 -0.12 10.75
N ARG A 85 -3.60 1.07 10.84
CA ARG A 85 -4.22 2.31 10.34
C ARG A 85 -3.59 2.69 9.01
N ALA A 86 -4.11 2.15 7.91
CA ALA A 86 -3.84 2.75 6.61
C ALA A 86 -4.31 4.21 6.65
N HIS A 87 -3.35 5.13 6.63
CA HIS A 87 -3.64 6.49 6.24
C HIS A 87 -3.95 6.47 4.75
N VAL A 88 -5.24 6.37 4.41
CA VAL A 88 -5.70 6.73 3.07
C VAL A 88 -5.41 8.22 2.92
N HIS A 89 -4.31 8.57 2.26
CA HIS A 89 -4.13 9.94 1.83
C HIS A 89 -5.12 10.16 0.69
N GLY A 90 -6.28 10.74 1.03
CA GLY A 90 -7.21 11.26 0.04
C GLY A 90 -6.42 12.18 -0.88
N GLN A 91 -6.26 11.76 -2.12
CA GLN A 91 -5.61 12.52 -3.17
C GLN A 91 -6.30 13.89 -3.21
N ARG A 92 -5.60 14.94 -2.75
CA ARG A 92 -6.15 16.29 -2.83
C ARG A 92 -6.33 16.60 -4.31
N ASP A 93 -7.57 16.71 -4.73
CA ASP A 93 -7.90 17.27 -6.03
C ASP A 93 -7.20 18.63 -6.13
N ARG A 94 -6.31 18.77 -7.13
CA ARG A 94 -5.83 20.10 -7.49
C ARG A 94 -7.04 20.90 -7.94
N PRO A 95 -7.31 22.09 -7.37
CA PRO A 95 -8.31 22.95 -7.96
C PRO A 95 -7.83 23.36 -9.36
N SER A 96 -8.63 23.03 -10.38
CA SER A 96 -8.54 23.62 -11.71
C SER A 96 -8.95 25.09 -11.61
N GLY A 97 -8.01 25.94 -11.18
CA GLY A 97 -8.15 27.38 -11.16
C GLY A 97 -7.28 28.00 -12.24
N THR A 98 -7.92 28.40 -13.34
CA THR A 98 -7.37 29.27 -14.39
C THR A 98 -6.61 30.45 -13.78
N ALA A 99 -5.34 30.60 -14.17
CA ALA A 99 -4.57 31.80 -13.89
C ALA A 99 -5.24 33.00 -14.61
N ALA A 100 -5.87 33.88 -13.84
CA ALA A 100 -6.13 35.24 -14.28
C ALA A 100 -4.91 36.09 -13.91
N ASP A 101 -4.24 36.60 -14.94
CA ASP A 101 -3.13 37.54 -14.87
C ASP A 101 -3.62 38.92 -14.41
N PRO A 102 -3.14 39.49 -13.27
CA PRO A 102 -3.31 40.89 -12.98
C PRO A 102 -2.09 41.71 -13.43
N ALA A 103 -2.33 42.46 -14.51
CA ALA A 103 -1.63 43.63 -15.02
C ALA A 103 -0.47 44.21 -14.17
N GLN A 104 0.68 44.35 -14.82
CA GLN A 104 1.81 45.17 -14.37
C GLN A 104 1.40 46.66 -14.31
N PRO A 105 1.75 47.41 -13.25
CA PRO A 105 1.68 48.87 -13.29
C PRO A 105 2.89 49.46 -14.06
N ALA A 106 2.62 50.61 -14.68
CA ALA A 106 3.49 51.37 -15.58
C ALA A 106 4.77 51.93 -14.93
#